data_AF-A0A9P3WUU6-F1
#
_entry.id   AF-A0A9P3WUU6-F1
#
_cell.length_a   1.000
_cell.length_b   1.000
_cell.length_c   1.000
_cell.angle_alpha   90.00
_cell.angle_beta   90.00
_cell.angle_gamma   90.00
#
_symmetry.space_group_name_H-M   'P 1'
#
loop_
_entity.id
_entity.type
_entity.pdbx_description
1 polymer ?
#
loop_
_entity_poly.entity_id
_entity_poly.type
_entity_poly.pdbx_seq_one_letter_code
_entity_poly.pdbx_strand_id
1 'polypeptide(L)' 'MKMISHMNILERAEFTDKIANAIMSANKEIERGCAFNEAVEIVKQMEYRENKYNEGDIAI' A
#
# COMPACT_ATOMS: atom_id res chain seq x y z
N MET A 1 4.96 6.79 -10.65
CA MET A 1 4.42 6.77 -9.27
C MET A 1 5.62 6.82 -8.33
N LYS A 2 5.58 7.62 -7.25
CA LYS A 2 6.67 7.64 -6.26
C LYS A 2 6.71 6.28 -5.56
N MET A 3 7.90 5.71 -5.33
CA MET A 3 8.03 4.48 -4.54
C MET A 3 7.45 4.70 -3.14
N ILE A 4 6.81 3.68 -2.58
CA ILE A 4 6.21 3.72 -1.25
C ILE A 4 7.27 3.99 -0.19
N SER A 5 8.47 3.42 -0.37
CA SER A 5 9.62 3.63 0.52
C SER A 5 10.11 5.08 0.57
N HIS A 6 9.78 5.91 -0.44
CA HIS A 6 10.12 7.33 -0.48
C HIS A 6 8.97 8.25 -0.06
N MET A 7 7.77 7.71 0.24
CA MET A 7 6.64 8.50 0.71
C MET A 7 6.90 9.00 2.13
N ASN A 8 6.61 10.26 2.39
CA ASN A 8 6.54 10.77 3.75
C ASN A 8 5.29 10.22 4.46
N ILE A 9 5.19 10.46 5.77
CA ILE A 9 4.10 9.91 6.59
C ILE A 9 2.70 10.33 6.11
N LEU A 10 2.55 11.57 5.62
CA LEU A 10 1.28 12.09 5.11
C LEU A 10 0.92 11.45 3.77
N GLU A 11 1.87 11.40 2.84
CA GLU A 11 1.70 10.74 1.53
C GLU A 11 1.33 9.25 1.71
N ARG A 12 1.98 8.57 2.66
CA ARG A 12 1.72 7.16 2.96
C ARG A 12 0.34 6.97 3.60
N ALA A 13 -0.08 7.87 4.48
CA ALA A 13 -1.41 7.84 5.06
C ALA A 13 -2.51 8.06 4.00
N GLU A 14 -2.35 9.05 3.12
CA GLU A 14 -3.27 9.29 2.01
C GLU A 14 -3.34 8.10 1.04
N PHE A 15 -2.20 7.50 0.73
CA PHE A 15 -2.15 6.32 -0.13
C PHE A 15 -2.89 5.12 0.50
N THR A 16 -2.69 4.89 1.80
CA THR A 16 -3.37 3.84 2.55
C THR A 16 -4.89 4.07 2.62
N ASP A 17 -5.33 5.31 2.87
CA ASP A 17 -6.76 5.65 2.89
C ASP A 17 -7.43 5.44 1.53
N LYS A 18 -6.74 5.77 0.42
CA LYS A 18 -7.24 5.47 -0.94
C LYS A 18 -7.46 3.98 -1.16
N ILE A 19 -6.56 3.13 -0.68
CA ILE A 19 -6.70 1.67 -0.76
C ILE A 19 -7.86 1.20 0.12
N ALA A 20 -7.97 1.70 1.35
CA ALA A 20 -9.07 1.36 2.25
C ALA A 20 -10.44 1.72 1.64
N ASN A 21 -10.56 2.91 1.04
CA ASN A 21 -11.77 3.33 0.33
C ASN A 21 -12.08 2.44 -0.88
N ALA A 22 -11.06 1.99 -1.61
CA ALA A 22 -11.24 1.05 -2.72
C ALA A 22 -11.78 -0.30 -2.23
N ILE A 23 -11.25 -0.83 -1.12
CA ILE A 23 -11.75 -2.06 -0.48
C ILE A 23 -13.22 -1.91 -0.06
N MET A 24 -13.55 -0.82 0.62
CA MET A 24 -14.93 -0.52 1.03
C MET A 24 -15.87 -0.34 -0.16
N SER A 25 -15.39 0.18 -1.29
CA SER A 25 -16.19 0.32 -2.50
C SER A 25 -16.53 -1.04 -3.14
N ALA A 26 -15.61 -2.01 -3.01
CA ALA A 26 -15.77 -3.37 -3.52
C ALA A 26 -16.58 -4.27 -2.57
N ASN A 27 -16.49 -4.03 -1.26
CA ASN A 27 -17.24 -4.74 -0.23
C ASN A 27 -17.96 -3.74 0.69
N LYS A 28 -19.27 -3.58 0.49
CA LYS A 28 -20.09 -2.63 1.27
C LYS A 28 -20.34 -3.05 2.72
N GLU A 29 -20.09 -4.31 3.06
CA GLU A 29 -20.33 -4.85 4.41
C GLU A 29 -19.08 -4.76 5.30
N ILE A 30 -17.91 -4.45 4.73
CA ILE A 30 -16.68 -4.33 5.51
C ILE A 30 -16.69 -3.08 6.39
N GLU A 31 -16.35 -3.24 7.65
CA GLU A 31 -16.16 -2.10 8.54
C GLU A 31 -14.92 -1.29 8.16
N ARG A 32 -14.98 0.04 8.35
CA ARG A 32 -13.87 0.95 8.01
C ARG A 32 -12.55 0.55 8.67
N GLY A 33 -12.58 0.11 9.93
CA GLY A 33 -11.39 -0.34 10.66
C GLY A 33 -10.77 -1.59 10.04
N CYS A 34 -11.59 -2.57 9.63
CA CYS A 34 -11.15 -3.77 8.95
C CYS A 34 -10.53 -3.45 7.58
N ALA A 35 -11.19 -2.59 6.79
CA ALA A 35 -10.67 -2.15 5.49
C ALA A 35 -9.34 -1.40 5.61
N PHE A 36 -9.17 -0.59 6.67
CA PHE A 36 -7.91 0.11 6.91
C PHE A 36 -6.78 -0.86 7.29
N ASN A 37 -7.05 -1.86 8.13
CA ASN A 37 -6.06 -2.89 8.47
C ASN A 37 -5.62 -3.68 7.23
N GLU A 38 -6.57 -4.06 6.37
CA GLU A 38 -6.27 -4.74 5.11
C GLU A 38 -5.47 -3.84 4.16
N ALA A 39 -5.82 -2.56 4.05
CA ALA A 39 -5.07 -1.59 3.26
C ALA A 39 -3.61 -1.45 3.72
N VAL A 40 -3.36 -1.43 5.04
CA VAL A 40 -2.00 -1.40 5.60
C VAL A 40 -1.18 -2.62 5.16
N GLU A 41 -1.76 -3.82 5.21
CA GLU A 41 -1.07 -5.04 4.79
C GLU A 41 -0.79 -5.05 3.28
N ILE A 42 -1.73 -4.56 2.46
CA ILE A 42 -1.51 -4.40 1.02
C ILE A 42 -0.35 -3.43 0.75
N VAL A 43 -0.31 -2.28 1.42
CA VAL A 43 0.77 -1.30 1.27
C VAL A 43 2.13 -1.92 1.63
N LYS A 44 2.21 -2.69 2.73
CA LYS A 44 3.43 -3.43 3.11
C LYS A 44 3.86 -4.42 2.02
N GLN A 45 2.93 -5.18 1.46
CA GLN A 45 3.23 -6.13 0.38
C GLN A 45 3.65 -5.43 -0.92
N MET A 46 3.10 -4.25 -1.21
CA MET A 46 3.52 -3.43 -2.35
C MET A 46 4.94 -2.90 -2.15
N GLU A 47 5.25 -2.35 -0.98
CA GLU A 47 6.60 -1.87 -0.61
C GLU A 47 7.63 -3.00 -0.64
N TYR A 48 7.29 -4.18 -0.12
CA TYR A 48 8.16 -5.36 -0.19
C TYR A 48 8.48 -5.77 -1.63
N ARG A 49 7.48 -5.71 -2.53
CA ARG A 49 7.67 -6.01 -3.96
C ARG A 49 8.58 -4.98 -4.61
N GLU A 50 8.37 -3.69 -4.36
CA GLU A 50 9.25 -2.62 -4.86
C GLU A 50 10.72 -2.85 -4.46
N ASN A 51 10.96 -3.25 -3.20
CA ASN A 51 12.32 -3.51 -2.72
C ASN A 51 12.95 -4.76 -3.34
N LYS A 52 12.18 -5.82 -3.63
CA LYS A 52 12.69 -7.02 -4.30
C LYS A 52 13.10 -6.80 -5.75
N TYR A 53 12.41 -5.94 -6.49
CA TYR A 53 12.82 -5.59 -7.84
C TYR A 53 14.17 -4.85 -7.85
N ASN A 54 14.47 -4.07 -6.82
CA ASN A 54 15.76 -3.38 -6.69
C ASN A 54 16.95 -4.31 -6.38
N GLU A 55 16.73 -5.46 -5.74
CA GLU A 55 17.80 -6.44 -5.47
C GLU A 55 18.14 -7.32 -6.69
N GLY A 56 17.26 -7.37 -7.71
CA GLY A 56 17.43 -8.19 -8.91
C GLY A 56 18.11 -7.49 -10.11
N ASP A 57 18.23 -6.16 -10.07
CA ASP A 57 18.73 -5.34 -11.19
C ASP A 57 20.22 -4.94 -11.08
N ILE A 58 20.99 -5.52 -10.14
CA ILE A 58 22.46 -5.46 -10.17
C ILE A 58 23.01 -6.82 -10.61
N ALA A 59 22.85 -7.10 -11.89
CA ALA A 59 23.70 -8.04 -12.64
C ALA A 59 24.06 -7.37 -13.97
N ILE A 60 24.95 -6.38 -13.91
CA ILE A 60 25.73 -5.89 -15.06
C ILE A 60 27.20 -6.11 -14.73
#